data_AF-A0A7C1XE63-F1
#
_entry.id   AF-A0A7C1XE63-F1
#
_cell.length_a   1.000
_cell.length_b   1.000
_cell.length_c   1.000
_cell.angle_alpha   90.00
_cell.angle_beta   90.00
_cell.angle_gamma   90.00
#
_symmetry.space_group_name_H-M   'P 1'
#
loop_
_entity.id
_entity.type
_entity.pdbx_description
1 polymer ?
#
loop_
_entity_poly.entity_id
_entity_poly.type
_entity_poly.pdbx_seq_one_letter_code
_entity_poly.pdbx_strand_id
1 'polypeptide(L)'
;MDDGNNVTIWGFTDLAGGGGGMMGADMGGGNVFPSPAMRVRTGQIVHTNLTVSGMMWMHTIHHHGIEPHYASDGVGHITWDVSGGTYTYTYQWRPAHPGTYFYHCHTNTVLHAEMGMYGALIVDPPEGPGTMYSGGPTYDVEAFWVVDEIDSSWHNLNWAAGTCGQDVGLDELNPDYFIITGVDGSGDTAMDLPPISATVQRGQTLLARYICAGYHPQRIRFGGLTGTVVISDGRILPRAIEVQELRACSGERYDILFTPTKTGTYVIETDIIHWVTGKVLGTTRTTVTVV
;
A
#
# COMPACT_ATOMS: atom_id res chain seq x y z
N MET A 1 -13.75 6.12 -11.25
CA MET A 1 -13.34 4.83 -11.83
C MET A 1 -13.34 4.95 -13.34
N ASP A 2 -12.82 3.96 -14.05
CA ASP A 2 -12.63 4.03 -15.51
C ASP A 2 -13.97 4.11 -16.29
N ASP A 3 -15.04 3.60 -15.70
CA ASP A 3 -16.42 3.66 -16.16
C ASP A 3 -17.14 5.00 -15.89
N GLY A 4 -16.46 5.95 -15.26
CA GLY A 4 -16.98 7.27 -14.90
C GLY A 4 -17.77 7.33 -13.59
N ASN A 5 -17.94 6.22 -12.86
CA ASN A 5 -18.56 6.21 -11.55
C ASN A 5 -17.60 6.73 -10.46
N ASN A 6 -18.19 7.28 -9.39
CA ASN A 6 -17.46 7.73 -8.21
C ASN A 6 -17.71 6.77 -7.05
N VAL A 7 -16.63 6.30 -6.44
CA VAL A 7 -16.68 5.51 -5.20
C VAL A 7 -16.14 6.39 -4.07
N THR A 8 -16.85 6.39 -2.94
CA THR A 8 -16.44 7.18 -1.77
C THR A 8 -15.31 6.46 -1.04
N ILE A 9 -14.17 7.14 -0.86
CA ILE A 9 -13.01 6.63 -0.14
C ILE A 9 -12.84 7.38 1.18
N TRP A 10 -12.60 6.64 2.25
CA TRP A 10 -12.09 7.15 3.52
C TRP A 10 -10.57 7.01 3.52
N GLY A 11 -9.88 7.95 4.14
CA GLY A 11 -8.42 7.93 4.16
C GLY A 11 -7.84 8.74 5.30
N PHE A 12 -6.53 8.63 5.43
CA PHE A 12 -5.74 9.48 6.30
C PHE A 12 -5.21 10.67 5.50
N THR A 13 -5.09 11.81 6.17
CA THR A 13 -4.49 13.02 5.59
C THR A 13 -3.32 13.46 6.46
N ASP A 14 -2.19 13.79 5.84
CA ASP A 14 -1.08 14.43 6.55
C ASP A 14 -1.35 15.93 6.71
N LEU A 15 -1.70 16.33 7.93
CA LEU A 15 -1.99 17.73 8.28
C LEU A 15 -0.73 18.58 8.45
N ALA A 16 0.45 17.98 8.58
CA ALA A 16 1.69 18.70 8.82
C ALA A 16 2.29 19.29 7.54
N GLY A 17 1.84 18.85 6.34
CA GLY A 17 2.28 19.38 5.04
C GLY A 17 3.80 19.41 4.85
N GLY A 18 4.55 18.64 5.63
CA GLY A 18 6.00 18.65 5.67
C GLY A 18 6.55 17.69 4.63
N GLY A 19 6.77 18.18 3.41
CA GLY A 19 7.27 17.41 2.27
C GLY A 19 8.51 16.55 2.57
N GLY A 20 8.28 15.31 2.98
CA GLY A 20 9.23 14.21 2.85
C GLY A 20 9.08 13.63 1.45
N GLY A 21 9.74 14.25 0.47
CA GLY A 21 9.58 13.96 -0.95
C GLY A 21 9.55 12.48 -1.31
N MET A 22 8.40 12.06 -1.82
CA MET A 22 8.24 10.95 -2.78
C MET A 22 7.59 11.56 -4.02
N MET A 23 8.21 11.37 -5.17
CA MET A 23 7.77 11.89 -6.46
C MET A 23 6.34 11.44 -6.77
N GLY A 24 5.48 12.38 -7.17
CA GLY A 24 4.32 12.08 -8.02
C GLY A 24 2.92 12.32 -7.47
N ALA A 25 2.73 13.09 -6.39
CA ALA A 25 1.44 13.69 -6.03
C ALA A 25 1.60 14.66 -4.85
N ASP A 26 2.12 15.87 -5.11
CA ASP A 26 1.66 17.03 -4.34
C ASP A 26 0.20 17.30 -4.78
N MET A 27 -0.73 16.46 -4.30
CA MET A 27 -2.16 16.72 -4.43
C MET A 27 -2.53 17.64 -3.28
N GLY A 28 -2.26 18.93 -3.48
CA GLY A 28 -2.51 19.99 -2.52
C GLY A 28 -3.81 19.77 -1.73
N GLY A 29 -3.69 19.53 -0.43
CA GLY A 29 -4.79 19.53 0.54
C GLY A 29 -6.01 18.66 0.20
N GLY A 30 -5.87 17.65 -0.67
CA GLY A 30 -6.94 16.73 -1.06
C GLY A 30 -6.75 15.33 -0.46
N ASN A 31 -7.85 14.58 -0.34
CA ASN A 31 -7.81 13.16 0.00
C ASN A 31 -7.16 12.40 -1.18
N VAL A 32 -6.00 11.79 -0.94
CA VAL A 32 -5.30 10.91 -1.90
C VAL A 32 -5.59 9.46 -1.52
N PHE A 33 -5.70 8.60 -2.51
CA PHE A 33 -5.86 7.15 -2.33
C PHE A 33 -4.71 6.44 -3.07
N PRO A 34 -3.97 5.51 -2.44
CA PRO A 34 -3.90 5.26 -1.00
C PRO A 34 -3.56 6.53 -0.21
N SER A 35 -3.73 6.45 1.11
CA SER A 35 -3.37 7.55 2.00
C SER A 35 -1.87 7.90 1.88
N PRO A 36 -1.46 9.15 2.16
CA PRO A 36 -0.07 9.60 1.96
C PRO A 36 0.97 8.67 2.55
N ALA A 37 2.03 8.38 1.80
CA ALA A 37 3.08 7.49 2.30
C ALA A 37 3.82 8.12 3.49
N MET A 38 4.03 7.36 4.57
CA MET A 38 4.96 7.72 5.64
C MET A 38 6.36 7.25 5.25
N ARG A 39 7.37 8.13 5.30
CA ARG A 39 8.78 7.77 5.07
C ARG A 39 9.62 8.15 6.30
N VAL A 40 10.26 7.17 6.92
CA VAL A 40 11.07 7.32 8.13
C VAL A 40 12.40 6.58 7.97
N ARG A 41 13.31 6.74 8.93
CA ARG A 41 14.59 6.01 8.95
C ARG A 41 14.63 4.94 10.03
N THR A 42 15.38 3.89 9.75
CA THR A 42 15.72 2.84 10.73
C THR A 42 16.30 3.47 12.00
N GLY A 43 15.77 3.09 13.17
CA GLY A 43 16.19 3.59 14.47
C GLY A 43 15.63 4.96 14.87
N GLN A 44 14.90 5.65 14.00
CA GLN A 44 14.24 6.92 14.32
C GLN A 44 13.12 6.71 15.35
N ILE A 45 13.06 7.55 16.38
CA ILE A 45 11.88 7.61 17.26
C ILE A 45 10.80 8.40 16.52
N VAL A 46 9.66 7.76 16.26
CA VAL A 46 8.56 8.33 15.50
C VAL A 46 7.35 8.52 16.42
N HIS A 47 6.75 9.70 16.32
CA HIS A 47 5.49 10.05 16.98
C HIS A 47 4.43 10.30 15.91
N THR A 48 3.51 9.35 15.74
CA THR A 48 2.35 9.52 14.85
C THR A 48 1.20 10.11 15.66
N ASN A 49 0.80 11.35 15.37
CA ASN A 49 -0.33 11.99 16.03
C ASN A 49 -1.60 11.77 15.20
N LEU A 50 -2.53 10.96 15.71
CA LEU A 50 -3.82 10.73 15.07
C LEU A 50 -4.88 11.63 15.70
N THR A 51 -5.49 12.47 14.86
CA THR A 51 -6.71 13.22 15.18
C THR A 51 -7.80 12.75 14.23
N VAL A 52 -8.98 12.46 14.77
CA VAL A 52 -10.14 12.02 13.98
C VAL A 52 -11.11 13.18 13.81
N SER A 53 -11.56 13.41 12.57
CA SER A 53 -12.58 14.42 12.27
C SER A 53 -13.84 14.19 13.11
N GLY A 54 -14.46 15.25 13.62
CA GLY A 54 -15.69 15.14 14.42
C GLY A 54 -16.90 14.58 13.66
N MET A 55 -16.85 14.53 12.33
CA MET A 55 -17.87 13.89 11.48
C MET A 55 -17.66 12.38 11.34
N MET A 56 -16.48 11.89 11.70
CA MET A 56 -16.13 10.48 11.74
C MET A 56 -16.16 10.00 13.20
N TRP A 57 -16.42 8.71 13.41
CA TRP A 57 -16.57 8.12 14.74
C TRP A 57 -15.19 7.76 15.32
N MET A 58 -14.98 6.52 15.74
CA MET A 58 -13.69 6.09 16.29
C MET A 58 -12.82 5.54 15.16
N HIS A 59 -11.52 5.82 15.21
CA HIS A 59 -10.53 5.20 14.34
C HIS A 59 -9.24 4.94 15.10
N THR A 60 -8.38 4.14 14.49
CA THR A 60 -7.03 3.82 14.97
C THR A 60 -6.05 3.92 13.80
N ILE A 61 -4.75 3.83 14.07
CA ILE A 61 -3.74 3.63 13.04
C ILE A 61 -2.75 2.55 13.49
N HIS A 62 -2.83 1.40 12.85
CA HIS A 62 -1.89 0.30 13.02
C HIS A 62 -0.75 0.43 12.02
N HIS A 63 0.49 0.42 12.50
CA HIS A 63 1.68 0.51 11.66
C HIS A 63 2.17 -0.92 11.34
N HIS A 64 1.52 -1.54 10.36
CA HIS A 64 1.66 -2.96 10.06
C HIS A 64 3.12 -3.40 9.84
N GLY A 65 3.58 -4.33 10.68
CA GLY A 65 4.94 -4.89 10.67
C GLY A 65 5.96 -4.09 11.50
N ILE A 66 5.56 -2.95 12.09
CA ILE A 66 6.29 -2.33 13.19
C ILE A 66 5.96 -3.08 14.48
N GLU A 67 6.94 -3.22 15.35
CA GLU A 67 6.82 -3.95 16.63
C GLU A 67 6.91 -2.97 17.80
N PRO A 68 5.88 -2.14 18.05
CA PRO A 68 5.91 -1.15 19.12
C PRO A 68 5.53 -1.76 20.48
N HIS A 69 5.55 -0.94 21.53
CA HIS A 69 4.84 -1.27 22.75
C HIS A 69 3.33 -1.37 22.47
N TYR A 70 2.61 -2.27 23.14
CA TYR A 70 1.19 -2.55 22.83
C TYR A 70 0.32 -1.28 22.80
N ALA A 71 0.57 -0.31 23.68
CA ALA A 71 -0.19 0.95 23.70
C ALA A 71 -0.10 1.76 22.40
N SER A 72 0.98 1.59 21.62
CA SER A 72 1.23 2.26 20.33
C SER A 72 0.97 1.35 19.12
N ASP A 73 0.35 0.18 19.30
CA ASP A 73 0.12 -0.77 18.21
C ASP A 73 -1.09 -0.39 17.34
N GLY A 74 -2.08 0.30 17.90
CA GLY A 74 -3.23 0.80 17.12
C GLY A 74 -4.23 -0.26 16.73
N VAL A 75 -4.35 -1.34 17.50
CA VAL A 75 -5.42 -2.34 17.38
C VAL A 75 -6.63 -1.88 18.20
N GLY A 76 -7.78 -1.66 17.55
CA GLY A 76 -9.00 -1.23 18.23
C GLY A 76 -9.42 -2.19 19.37
N HIS A 77 -10.00 -1.65 20.44
CA HIS A 77 -10.44 -2.38 21.64
C HIS A 77 -9.38 -3.16 22.46
N ILE A 78 -8.17 -3.36 21.93
CA ILE A 78 -6.99 -3.85 22.67
C ILE A 78 -6.10 -2.66 23.09
N THR A 79 -5.96 -1.69 22.18
CA THR A 79 -5.28 -0.42 22.39
C THR A 79 -6.31 0.72 22.51
N TRP A 80 -5.94 1.95 22.18
CA TRP A 80 -6.80 3.12 22.33
C TRP A 80 -7.51 3.48 21.03
N ASP A 81 -8.84 3.40 21.05
CA ASP A 81 -9.67 3.99 20.00
C ASP A 81 -9.62 5.52 20.10
N VAL A 82 -9.38 6.20 18.97
CA VAL A 82 -9.34 7.67 18.91
C VAL A 82 -10.71 8.17 18.48
N SER A 83 -11.43 8.82 19.39
CA SER A 83 -12.75 9.37 19.12
C SER A 83 -12.68 10.68 18.35
N GLY A 84 -13.57 10.85 17.36
CA GLY A 84 -13.72 12.09 16.60
C GLY A 84 -13.90 13.35 17.44
N GLY A 85 -13.28 14.45 17.00
CA GLY A 85 -13.60 15.82 17.40
C GLY A 85 -13.09 16.29 18.78
N THR A 86 -12.47 15.43 19.59
CA THR A 86 -12.09 15.82 20.96
C THR A 86 -10.69 15.39 21.42
N TYR A 87 -10.03 14.47 20.73
CA TYR A 87 -8.80 13.88 21.21
C TYR A 87 -7.80 13.60 20.09
N THR A 88 -6.53 13.86 20.39
CA THR A 88 -5.39 13.43 19.57
C THR A 88 -4.63 12.37 20.36
N TYR A 89 -4.40 11.21 19.76
CA TYR A 89 -3.56 10.17 20.34
C TYR A 89 -2.19 10.12 19.66
N THR A 90 -1.13 9.95 20.45
CA THR A 90 0.24 9.83 19.94
C THR A 90 0.71 8.38 20.02
N TYR A 91 0.92 7.76 18.86
CA TYR A 91 1.58 6.47 18.73
C TYR A 91 3.09 6.68 18.70
N GLN A 92 3.81 6.02 19.61
CA GLN A 92 5.27 6.11 19.70
C GLN A 92 5.92 4.79 19.34
N TRP A 93 6.79 4.80 18.34
CA TRP A 93 7.43 3.60 17.83
C TRP A 93 8.82 3.90 17.25
N ARG A 94 9.60 2.84 16.99
CA ARG A 94 10.94 2.94 16.43
C ARG A 94 11.19 1.75 15.49
N PRO A 95 11.32 1.96 14.18
CA PRO A 95 11.49 0.85 13.24
C PRO A 95 12.90 0.26 13.37
N ALA A 96 13.01 -1.06 13.48
CA ALA A 96 14.28 -1.76 13.66
C ALA A 96 14.94 -2.16 12.32
N HIS A 97 14.15 -2.30 11.26
CA HIS A 97 14.61 -2.83 9.97
C HIS A 97 14.12 -1.96 8.80
N PRO A 98 14.98 -1.67 7.81
CA PRO A 98 14.56 -1.00 6.59
C PRO A 98 13.70 -1.91 5.71
N GLY A 99 12.87 -1.32 4.86
CA GLY A 99 12.02 -2.02 3.91
C GLY A 99 10.63 -1.39 3.78
N THR A 100 9.75 -2.12 3.09
CA THR A 100 8.35 -1.71 2.88
C THR A 100 7.42 -2.30 3.93
N TYR A 101 6.65 -1.41 4.51
CA TYR A 101 5.55 -1.64 5.43
C TYR A 101 4.32 -0.88 4.92
N PHE A 102 3.23 -0.95 5.65
CA PHE A 102 2.07 -0.11 5.42
C PHE A 102 1.42 0.22 6.76
N TYR A 103 0.47 1.14 6.74
CA TYR A 103 -0.36 1.44 7.89
C TYR A 103 -1.81 1.40 7.49
N HIS A 104 -2.70 1.06 8.43
CA HIS A 104 -4.13 1.01 8.16
C HIS A 104 -4.97 1.20 9.43
N CYS A 105 -6.26 1.50 9.25
CA CYS A 105 -7.21 1.52 10.35
C CYS A 105 -7.42 0.10 10.89
N HIS A 106 -7.49 -0.05 12.21
CA HIS A 106 -7.82 -1.31 12.87
C HIS A 106 -9.13 -1.24 13.68
N THR A 107 -9.94 -0.21 13.43
CA THR A 107 -11.34 -0.14 13.87
C THR A 107 -12.19 -0.72 12.74
N ASN A 108 -13.11 -1.64 13.05
CA ASN A 108 -13.92 -2.37 12.06
C ASN A 108 -13.13 -2.72 10.78
N THR A 109 -11.98 -3.37 10.96
CA THR A 109 -10.88 -3.44 9.98
C THR A 109 -11.35 -3.89 8.60
N VAL A 110 -12.24 -4.90 8.54
CA VAL A 110 -12.76 -5.45 7.28
C VAL A 110 -13.35 -4.34 6.42
N LEU A 111 -14.27 -3.55 6.98
CA LEU A 111 -14.88 -2.44 6.27
C LEU A 111 -13.91 -1.27 6.11
N HIS A 112 -13.23 -0.82 7.18
CA HIS A 112 -12.48 0.44 7.11
C HIS A 112 -11.25 0.38 6.20
N ALA A 113 -10.59 -0.78 6.11
CA ALA A 113 -9.52 -0.97 5.14
C ALA A 113 -10.07 -0.99 3.70
N GLU A 114 -11.20 -1.66 3.45
CA GLU A 114 -11.90 -1.64 2.15
C GLU A 114 -12.31 -0.22 1.74
N MET A 115 -12.81 0.58 2.71
CA MET A 115 -13.12 1.99 2.49
C MET A 115 -11.89 2.82 2.06
N GLY A 116 -10.67 2.28 2.13
CA GLY A 116 -9.42 2.88 1.67
C GLY A 116 -8.53 3.45 2.77
N MET A 117 -8.82 3.14 4.05
CA MET A 117 -8.04 3.64 5.19
C MET A 117 -6.73 2.86 5.35
N TYR A 118 -5.82 3.02 4.40
CA TYR A 118 -4.47 2.51 4.44
C TYR A 118 -3.50 3.38 3.61
N GLY A 119 -2.20 3.25 3.86
CA GLY A 119 -1.14 3.91 3.09
C GLY A 119 0.22 3.23 3.29
N ALA A 120 1.17 3.51 2.41
CA ALA A 120 2.51 2.92 2.49
C ALA A 120 3.30 3.49 3.69
N LEU A 121 4.13 2.65 4.32
CA LEU A 121 5.08 3.04 5.36
C LEU A 121 6.47 2.55 4.97
N ILE A 122 7.36 3.46 4.61
CA ILE A 122 8.70 3.14 4.14
C ILE A 122 9.72 3.46 5.22
N VAL A 123 10.53 2.46 5.55
CA VAL A 123 11.67 2.62 6.45
C VAL A 123 12.94 2.57 5.60
N ASP A 124 13.56 3.72 5.42
CA ASP A 124 14.88 3.80 4.80
C ASP A 124 15.97 3.29 5.78
N PRO A 125 17.13 2.87 5.27
CA PRO A 125 18.29 2.68 6.13
C PRO A 125 18.78 4.02 6.73
N PRO A 126 19.65 4.00 7.75
CA PRO A 126 20.13 5.21 8.42
C PRO A 126 20.74 6.25 7.46
N GLU A 127 21.39 5.78 6.41
CA GLU A 127 22.03 6.57 5.37
C GLU A 127 21.04 7.34 4.49
N GLY A 128 19.76 6.95 4.49
CA GLY A 128 18.69 7.54 3.68
C GLY A 128 18.32 6.70 2.45
N PRO A 129 17.48 7.24 1.54
CA PRO A 129 17.01 6.54 0.36
C PRO A 129 18.12 6.31 -0.68
N GLY A 130 17.85 5.41 -1.64
CA GLY A 130 18.78 5.05 -2.72
C GLY A 130 19.59 3.78 -2.46
N THR A 131 19.56 3.27 -1.23
CA THR A 131 20.02 1.92 -0.88
C THR A 131 18.92 1.19 -0.12
N MET A 132 18.72 -0.10 -0.38
CA MET A 132 17.64 -0.86 0.26
C MET A 132 17.88 -1.08 1.76
N TYR A 133 19.13 -1.28 2.14
CA TYR A 133 19.59 -1.42 3.53
C TYR A 133 21.09 -1.11 3.61
N SER A 134 21.64 -0.88 4.80
CA SER A 134 23.07 -0.54 4.96
C SER A 134 23.97 -1.65 4.38
N GLY A 135 24.79 -1.30 3.38
CA GLY A 135 25.64 -2.24 2.63
C GLY A 135 24.90 -3.12 1.61
N GLY A 136 23.61 -2.88 1.38
CA GLY A 136 22.79 -3.60 0.42
C GLY A 136 22.83 -3.03 -1.01
N PRO A 137 22.02 -3.58 -1.91
CA PRO A 137 21.87 -3.05 -3.26
C PRO A 137 21.35 -1.60 -3.29
N THR A 138 21.78 -0.86 -4.30
CA THR A 138 21.30 0.49 -4.60
C THR A 138 20.22 0.46 -5.68
N TYR A 139 19.40 1.51 -5.75
CA TYR A 139 18.39 1.70 -6.80
C TYR A 139 18.37 3.16 -7.26
N ASP A 140 17.98 3.37 -8.51
CA ASP A 140 17.95 4.69 -9.16
C ASP A 140 16.53 5.26 -9.25
N VAL A 141 15.56 4.38 -9.44
CA VAL A 141 14.14 4.72 -9.58
C VAL A 141 13.34 3.91 -8.58
N GLU A 142 12.33 4.50 -7.96
CA GLU A 142 11.47 3.88 -6.95
C GLU A 142 10.02 4.00 -7.41
N ALA A 143 9.29 2.88 -7.42
CA ALA A 143 7.87 2.83 -7.78
C ALA A 143 7.07 2.12 -6.68
N PHE A 144 5.82 2.53 -6.51
CA PHE A 144 4.89 1.98 -5.54
C PHE A 144 3.77 1.27 -6.27
N TRP A 145 3.63 -0.03 -6.03
CA TRP A 145 2.55 -0.86 -6.55
C TRP A 145 1.73 -1.35 -5.38
N VAL A 146 0.81 -0.50 -4.92
CA VAL A 146 -0.13 -0.82 -3.84
C VAL A 146 -1.40 -1.30 -4.50
N VAL A 147 -1.62 -2.61 -4.52
CA VAL A 147 -2.69 -3.22 -5.30
C VAL A 147 -3.83 -3.63 -4.38
N ASP A 148 -5.04 -3.28 -4.80
CA ASP A 148 -6.28 -3.47 -4.04
C ASP A 148 -7.44 -3.86 -4.99
N GLU A 149 -8.50 -4.41 -4.43
CA GLU A 149 -9.75 -4.62 -5.11
C GLU A 149 -10.89 -4.01 -4.29
N ILE A 150 -11.80 -3.32 -4.95
CA ILE A 150 -12.89 -2.58 -4.32
C ILE A 150 -14.21 -3.25 -4.67
N ASP A 151 -15.02 -3.55 -3.66
CA ASP A 151 -16.46 -3.80 -3.78
C ASP A 151 -17.24 -2.51 -3.54
N SER A 152 -17.66 -1.84 -4.61
CA SER A 152 -18.33 -0.54 -4.53
C SER A 152 -19.63 -0.55 -3.71
N SER A 153 -20.24 -1.72 -3.50
CA SER A 153 -21.44 -1.84 -2.68
C SER A 153 -21.13 -1.61 -1.18
N TRP A 154 -19.96 -2.02 -0.71
CA TRP A 154 -19.51 -1.82 0.68
C TRP A 154 -19.26 -0.34 0.97
N HIS A 155 -18.95 0.46 -0.06
CA HIS A 155 -18.66 1.89 0.08
C HIS A 155 -19.88 2.77 0.40
N ASN A 156 -21.07 2.16 0.47
CA ASN A 156 -22.30 2.79 0.94
C ASN A 156 -22.67 2.35 2.37
N LEU A 157 -21.91 1.45 2.98
CA LEU A 157 -22.16 0.96 4.32
C LEU A 157 -21.86 2.02 5.38
N ASN A 158 -22.59 1.95 6.49
CA ASN A 158 -22.34 2.80 7.63
C ASN A 158 -21.00 2.43 8.29
N TRP A 159 -20.32 3.41 8.88
CA TRP A 159 -19.10 3.24 9.69
C TRP A 159 -19.12 2.03 10.66
N ALA A 160 -20.26 1.79 11.31
CA ALA A 160 -20.44 0.70 12.29
C ALA A 160 -21.03 -0.59 11.70
N ALA A 161 -21.18 -0.72 10.37
CA ALA A 161 -21.85 -1.86 9.77
C ALA A 161 -21.19 -3.18 10.22
N GLY A 162 -22.02 -4.15 10.61
CA GLY A 162 -21.59 -5.45 11.14
C GLY A 162 -21.13 -5.47 12.60
N THR A 163 -20.83 -4.33 13.22
CA THR A 163 -20.21 -4.30 14.57
C THR A 163 -21.15 -4.73 15.70
N CYS A 164 -22.47 -4.64 15.50
CA CYS A 164 -23.47 -5.12 16.46
C CYS A 164 -23.95 -6.56 16.16
N GLY A 165 -23.20 -7.32 15.36
CA GLY A 165 -23.53 -8.70 14.97
C GLY A 165 -24.62 -8.79 13.91
N GLN A 166 -24.91 -7.71 13.18
CA GLN A 166 -25.73 -7.80 11.98
C GLN A 166 -24.95 -8.49 10.87
N ASP A 167 -25.65 -9.32 10.09
CA ASP A 167 -25.15 -9.74 8.79
C ASP A 167 -25.38 -8.61 7.79
N VAL A 168 -24.28 -8.03 7.31
CA VAL A 168 -24.28 -6.98 6.29
C VAL A 168 -23.45 -7.38 5.05
N GLY A 169 -23.13 -8.67 4.93
CA GLY A 169 -22.38 -9.22 3.80
C GLY A 169 -20.86 -8.96 3.81
N LEU A 170 -20.25 -8.60 4.95
CA LEU A 170 -18.78 -8.41 5.03
C LEU A 170 -17.97 -9.71 4.89
N ASP A 171 -18.64 -10.85 4.80
CA ASP A 171 -18.05 -12.16 4.50
C ASP A 171 -18.07 -12.50 3.00
N GLU A 172 -18.77 -11.71 2.17
CA GLU A 172 -18.90 -11.92 0.73
C GLU A 172 -18.40 -10.70 -0.06
N LEU A 173 -17.09 -10.63 -0.27
CA LEU A 173 -16.44 -9.59 -1.06
C LEU A 173 -16.64 -9.86 -2.56
N ASN A 174 -17.32 -8.95 -3.27
CA ASN A 174 -17.60 -9.04 -4.71
C ASN A 174 -17.01 -7.84 -5.44
N PRO A 175 -15.67 -7.83 -5.67
CA PRO A 175 -15.00 -6.65 -6.21
C PRO A 175 -15.43 -6.35 -7.64
N ASP A 176 -15.68 -5.08 -7.91
CA ASP A 176 -16.03 -4.53 -9.22
C ASP A 176 -15.00 -3.52 -9.76
N TYR A 177 -14.07 -3.03 -8.93
CA TYR A 177 -12.92 -2.25 -9.35
C TYR A 177 -11.59 -2.85 -8.87
N PHE A 178 -10.54 -2.67 -9.66
CA PHE A 178 -9.21 -3.23 -9.38
C PHE A 178 -8.17 -2.12 -9.45
N ILE A 179 -7.57 -1.80 -8.31
CA ILE A 179 -6.81 -0.59 -8.11
C ILE A 179 -5.32 -0.91 -7.99
N ILE A 180 -4.49 -0.05 -8.59
CA ILE A 180 -3.06 0.01 -8.32
C ILE A 180 -2.71 1.47 -8.00
N THR A 181 -2.21 1.72 -6.78
CA THR A 181 -1.78 3.03 -6.28
C THR A 181 -2.77 4.16 -6.62
N GLY A 182 -4.07 3.92 -6.36
CA GLY A 182 -5.12 4.92 -6.49
C GLY A 182 -5.77 5.01 -7.87
N VAL A 183 -5.24 4.27 -8.84
CA VAL A 183 -5.71 4.25 -10.21
C VAL A 183 -6.45 2.94 -10.46
N ASP A 184 -7.63 3.02 -11.05
CA ASP A 184 -8.30 1.85 -11.61
C ASP A 184 -7.45 1.29 -12.75
N GLY A 185 -6.74 0.20 -12.45
CA GLY A 185 -5.76 -0.41 -13.31
C GLY A 185 -6.34 -1.49 -14.22
N SER A 186 -7.66 -1.70 -14.20
CA SER A 186 -8.32 -2.75 -14.96
C SER A 186 -8.34 -2.47 -16.48
N GLY A 187 -8.42 -1.19 -16.85
CA GLY A 187 -8.40 -0.72 -18.24
C GLY A 187 -7.01 -0.44 -18.81
N ASP A 188 -6.90 -0.45 -20.15
CA ASP A 188 -5.61 -0.23 -20.83
C ASP A 188 -5.17 1.24 -20.86
N THR A 189 -6.09 2.17 -20.61
CA THR A 189 -5.85 3.62 -20.78
C THR A 189 -5.05 4.25 -19.64
N ALA A 190 -5.00 3.59 -18.49
CA ALA A 190 -4.40 4.13 -17.28
C ALA A 190 -3.00 3.56 -16.97
N MET A 191 -2.61 2.43 -17.58
CA MET A 191 -1.40 1.68 -17.21
C MET A 191 -0.09 2.46 -17.38
N ASP A 192 -0.07 3.45 -18.28
CA ASP A 192 1.07 4.31 -18.57
C ASP A 192 1.12 5.59 -17.72
N LEU A 193 0.10 5.84 -16.89
CA LEU A 193 0.00 7.07 -16.12
C LEU A 193 0.78 6.96 -14.79
N PRO A 194 1.48 8.03 -14.37
CA PRO A 194 1.88 8.18 -12.97
C PRO A 194 0.63 8.18 -12.07
N PRO A 195 0.71 7.64 -10.85
CA PRO A 195 1.93 7.20 -10.15
C PRO A 195 2.31 5.73 -10.38
N ILE A 196 1.59 5.00 -11.23
CA ILE A 196 1.72 3.54 -11.31
C ILE A 196 2.85 3.11 -12.26
N SER A 197 3.01 3.83 -13.37
CA SER A 197 4.06 3.57 -14.36
C SER A 197 5.44 4.04 -13.90
N ALA A 198 6.47 3.35 -14.37
CA ALA A 198 7.87 3.70 -14.10
C ALA A 198 8.64 3.85 -15.41
N THR A 199 9.51 4.86 -15.48
CA THR A 199 10.48 5.00 -16.57
C THR A 199 11.89 4.89 -16.03
N VAL A 200 12.70 4.01 -16.61
CA VAL A 200 14.11 3.82 -16.26
C VAL A 200 15.00 3.93 -17.50
N GLN A 201 16.20 4.44 -17.34
CA GLN A 201 17.21 4.40 -18.39
C GLN A 201 17.88 3.02 -18.40
N ARG A 202 18.33 2.56 -19.57
CA ARG A 202 19.11 1.31 -19.67
C ARG A 202 20.29 1.30 -18.69
N GLY A 203 20.31 0.29 -17.82
CA GLY A 203 21.34 0.11 -16.79
C GLY A 203 21.01 0.74 -15.43
N GLN A 204 19.95 1.54 -15.33
CA GLN A 204 19.37 1.92 -14.05
C GLN A 204 18.62 0.74 -13.41
N THR A 205 18.57 0.75 -12.09
CA THR A 205 17.82 -0.21 -11.29
C THR A 205 16.54 0.43 -10.76
N LEU A 206 15.41 -0.18 -11.10
CA LEU A 206 14.10 0.11 -10.51
C LEU A 206 13.94 -0.70 -9.23
N LEU A 207 13.56 -0.04 -8.14
CA LEU A 207 12.96 -0.65 -6.97
C LEU A 207 11.43 -0.53 -7.08
N ALA A 208 10.74 -1.65 -7.27
CA ALA A 208 9.30 -1.73 -7.11
C ALA A 208 8.97 -2.18 -5.69
N ARG A 209 8.23 -1.35 -4.96
CA ARG A 209 7.68 -1.64 -3.64
C ARG A 209 6.24 -2.11 -3.83
N TYR A 210 6.06 -3.42 -3.74
CA TYR A 210 4.76 -4.04 -3.89
C TYR A 210 4.09 -4.23 -2.53
N ILE A 211 2.80 -3.90 -2.43
CA ILE A 211 1.96 -4.07 -1.25
C ILE A 211 0.64 -4.70 -1.70
N CYS A 212 0.28 -5.86 -1.14
CA CYS A 212 -1.05 -6.44 -1.28
C CYS A 212 -1.99 -5.79 -0.25
N ALA A 213 -2.67 -4.71 -0.63
CA ALA A 213 -3.60 -4.00 0.24
C ALA A 213 -4.98 -4.66 0.31
N GLY A 214 -5.38 -5.37 -0.76
CA GLY A 214 -6.64 -6.09 -0.84
C GLY A 214 -6.69 -7.38 -0.03
N TYR A 215 -7.85 -8.03 -0.03
CA TYR A 215 -8.17 -9.26 0.69
C TYR A 215 -7.91 -10.53 -0.12
N HIS A 216 -7.97 -10.44 -1.45
CA HIS A 216 -7.76 -11.56 -2.35
C HIS A 216 -6.28 -11.84 -2.60
N PRO A 217 -5.87 -13.12 -2.75
CA PRO A 217 -4.55 -13.46 -3.25
C PRO A 217 -4.29 -12.85 -4.62
N GLN A 218 -3.05 -12.41 -4.83
CA GLN A 218 -2.63 -11.73 -6.04
C GLN A 218 -1.47 -12.45 -6.74
N ARG A 219 -1.44 -12.41 -8.07
CA ARG A 219 -0.36 -12.95 -8.90
C ARG A 219 0.19 -11.87 -9.82
N ILE A 220 1.43 -11.47 -9.59
CA ILE A 220 2.12 -10.41 -10.34
C ILE A 220 3.03 -11.03 -11.40
N ARG A 221 2.80 -10.70 -12.68
CA ARG A 221 3.55 -11.18 -13.85
C ARG A 221 4.34 -10.03 -14.44
N PHE A 222 5.66 -10.16 -14.58
CA PHE A 222 6.54 -9.03 -14.88
C PHE A 222 6.76 -8.72 -16.37
N GLY A 223 5.87 -9.16 -17.26
CA GLY A 223 5.91 -8.75 -18.68
C GLY A 223 7.19 -9.12 -19.43
N GLY A 224 7.93 -10.15 -18.98
CA GLY A 224 9.22 -10.55 -19.55
C GLY A 224 10.45 -9.97 -18.85
N LEU A 225 10.27 -9.13 -17.84
CA LEU A 225 11.34 -8.78 -16.91
C LEU A 225 11.61 -9.93 -15.92
N THR A 226 12.86 -10.01 -15.45
CA THR A 226 13.22 -10.81 -14.28
C THR A 226 13.42 -9.86 -13.11
N GLY A 227 12.59 -10.01 -12.08
CA GLY A 227 12.71 -9.28 -10.83
C GLY A 227 13.56 -10.04 -9.82
N THR A 228 14.31 -9.32 -9.00
CA THR A 228 15.05 -9.87 -7.87
C THR A 228 14.37 -9.44 -6.57
N VAL A 229 13.72 -10.38 -5.87
CA VAL A 229 13.10 -10.13 -4.57
C VAL A 229 14.18 -10.12 -3.50
N VAL A 230 14.30 -9.01 -2.78
CA VAL A 230 15.36 -8.80 -1.78
C VAL A 230 14.80 -8.72 -0.36
N ILE A 231 13.63 -8.10 -0.19
CA ILE A 231 12.96 -7.94 1.11
C ILE A 231 11.54 -8.47 0.99
N SER A 232 11.10 -9.21 2.00
CA SER A 232 9.71 -9.61 2.21
C SER A 232 9.28 -9.12 3.59
N ASP A 233 8.15 -8.43 3.68
CA ASP A 233 7.56 -7.90 4.91
C ASP A 233 8.52 -7.06 5.78
N GLY A 234 9.38 -6.27 5.14
CA GLY A 234 10.39 -5.46 5.84
C GLY A 234 11.53 -6.28 6.45
N ARG A 235 11.70 -7.53 6.02
CA ARG A 235 12.81 -8.42 6.42
C ARG A 235 13.64 -8.80 5.20
N ILE A 236 14.94 -8.54 5.29
CA ILE A 236 15.90 -8.89 4.24
C ILE A 236 15.96 -10.41 4.12
N LEU A 237 15.79 -10.92 2.90
CA LEU A 237 15.86 -12.35 2.65
C LEU A 237 17.31 -12.84 2.84
N PRO A 238 17.54 -14.02 3.44
CA PRO A 238 18.88 -14.61 3.54
C PRO A 238 19.57 -14.80 2.19
N ARG A 239 18.76 -14.96 1.13
CA ARG A 239 19.20 -15.00 -0.26
C ARG A 239 18.12 -14.34 -1.12
N ALA A 240 18.54 -13.39 -1.96
CA ALA A 240 17.65 -12.79 -2.95
C ALA A 240 17.17 -13.84 -3.97
N ILE A 241 15.92 -13.70 -4.43
CA ILE A 241 15.26 -14.69 -5.28
C ILE A 241 14.91 -14.03 -6.62
N GLU A 242 15.42 -14.58 -7.71
CA GLU A 242 15.06 -14.15 -9.05
C GLU A 242 13.75 -14.83 -9.49
N VAL A 243 12.82 -14.02 -9.99
CA VAL A 243 11.48 -14.45 -10.38
C VAL A 243 10.98 -13.67 -11.59
N GLN A 244 10.13 -14.29 -12.40
CA GLN A 244 9.38 -13.63 -13.49
C GLN A 244 7.90 -13.41 -13.11
N GLU A 245 7.48 -14.05 -12.02
CA GLU A 245 6.17 -13.96 -11.43
C GLU A 245 6.30 -14.06 -9.89
N LEU A 246 5.47 -13.32 -9.18
CA LEU A 246 5.34 -13.39 -7.73
C LEU A 246 3.88 -13.65 -7.33
N ARG A 247 3.69 -14.28 -6.18
CA ARG A 247 2.38 -14.38 -5.52
C ARG A 247 2.43 -13.69 -4.18
N ALA A 248 1.34 -13.02 -3.83
CA ALA A 248 1.18 -12.38 -2.54
C ALA A 248 -0.23 -12.62 -1.99
N CYS A 249 -0.36 -12.62 -0.68
CA CYS A 249 -1.62 -12.63 0.05
C CYS A 249 -1.82 -11.29 0.78
N SER A 250 -3.05 -11.07 1.25
CA SER A 250 -3.44 -9.86 1.96
C SER A 250 -2.44 -9.47 3.06
N GLY A 251 -1.98 -8.22 3.00
CA GLY A 251 -1.02 -7.66 3.94
C GLY A 251 0.44 -7.98 3.66
N GLU A 252 0.80 -8.83 2.70
CA GLU A 252 2.20 -9.09 2.33
C GLU A 252 2.81 -7.96 1.49
N ARG A 253 4.12 -7.75 1.67
CA ARG A 253 4.91 -6.72 0.96
C ARG A 253 6.20 -7.31 0.43
N TYR A 254 6.60 -6.84 -0.75
CA TYR A 254 7.82 -7.30 -1.41
C TYR A 254 8.57 -6.15 -2.04
N ASP A 255 9.89 -6.08 -1.79
CA ASP A 255 10.78 -5.14 -2.46
C ASP A 255 11.53 -5.87 -3.56
N ILE A 256 11.29 -5.45 -4.80
CA ILE A 256 11.71 -6.14 -6.01
C ILE A 256 12.60 -5.21 -6.84
N LEU A 257 13.80 -5.66 -7.17
CA LEU A 257 14.70 -4.94 -8.06
C LEU A 257 14.54 -5.42 -9.50
N PHE A 258 14.51 -4.47 -10.43
CA PHE A 258 14.60 -4.72 -11.86
C PHE A 258 15.75 -3.90 -12.45
N THR A 259 16.69 -4.57 -13.12
CA THR A 259 17.81 -3.91 -13.84
C THR A 259 17.74 -4.27 -15.33
N PRO A 260 16.77 -3.73 -16.08
CA PRO A 260 16.57 -4.09 -17.46
C PRO A 260 17.72 -3.62 -18.36
N THR A 261 18.15 -4.51 -19.26
CA THR A 261 19.25 -4.25 -20.21
C THR A 261 18.78 -3.96 -21.63
N LYS A 262 17.52 -4.24 -21.94
CA LYS A 262 16.90 -4.03 -23.26
C LYS A 262 15.86 -2.92 -23.17
N THR A 263 15.93 -1.98 -24.11
CA THR A 263 14.93 -0.93 -24.26
C THR A 263 13.58 -1.53 -24.69
N GLY A 264 12.50 -0.87 -24.31
CA GLY A 264 11.14 -1.32 -24.58
C GLY A 264 10.19 -1.02 -23.43
N THR A 265 8.91 -1.30 -23.67
CA THR A 265 7.85 -1.19 -22.66
C THR A 265 7.48 -2.59 -22.19
N TYR A 266 7.50 -2.79 -20.87
CA TYR A 266 7.16 -4.04 -20.22
C TYR A 266 5.87 -3.83 -19.44
N VAL A 267 4.84 -4.63 -19.73
CA VAL A 267 3.54 -4.56 -19.03
C VAL A 267 3.58 -5.51 -17.85
N ILE A 268 3.43 -4.96 -16.65
CA ILE A 268 3.28 -5.70 -15.41
C ILE A 268 1.79 -5.93 -15.18
N GLU A 269 1.39 -7.18 -15.04
CA GLU A 269 -0.01 -7.55 -14.79
C GLU A 269 -0.14 -8.17 -13.40
N THR A 270 -1.08 -7.69 -12.59
CA THR A 270 -1.42 -8.29 -11.29
C THR A 270 -2.82 -8.85 -11.35
N ASP A 271 -2.95 -10.17 -11.33
CA ASP A 271 -4.25 -10.84 -11.28
C ASP A 271 -4.74 -10.92 -9.83
N ILE A 272 -5.98 -10.50 -9.58
CA ILE A 272 -6.70 -10.66 -8.31
C ILE A 272 -7.47 -11.98 -8.38
N ILE A 273 -7.22 -12.89 -7.45
CA ILE A 273 -7.64 -14.29 -7.54
C ILE A 273 -8.62 -14.63 -6.41
N HIS A 274 -9.76 -15.20 -6.77
CA HIS A 274 -10.71 -15.72 -5.81
C HIS A 274 -10.08 -16.84 -4.97
N TRP A 275 -10.04 -16.69 -3.64
CA TRP A 275 -9.26 -17.57 -2.75
C TRP A 275 -9.74 -19.04 -2.74
N VAL A 276 -11.05 -19.28 -2.90
CA VAL A 276 -11.59 -20.66 -3.01
C VAL A 276 -11.47 -21.22 -4.43
N THR A 277 -11.99 -20.51 -5.44
CA THR A 277 -12.19 -21.08 -6.79
C THR A 277 -10.95 -20.99 -7.67
N GLY A 278 -9.98 -20.12 -7.33
CA GLY A 278 -8.81 -19.84 -8.16
C GLY A 278 -9.11 -19.05 -9.44
N LYS A 279 -10.36 -18.57 -9.61
CA LYS A 279 -10.75 -17.72 -10.75
C LYS A 279 -10.09 -16.35 -10.62
N VAL A 280 -9.60 -15.81 -11.74
CA VAL A 280 -9.20 -14.40 -11.83
C VAL A 280 -10.46 -13.53 -11.83
N LEU A 281 -10.58 -12.66 -10.82
CA LEU A 281 -11.69 -11.73 -10.65
C LEU A 281 -11.48 -10.47 -11.51
N GLY A 282 -10.24 -9.98 -11.52
CA GLY A 282 -9.79 -8.87 -12.34
C GLY A 282 -8.27 -8.83 -12.42
N THR A 283 -7.74 -7.94 -13.24
CA THR A 283 -6.29 -7.77 -13.42
C THR A 283 -5.97 -6.28 -13.47
N THR A 284 -5.02 -5.83 -12.67
CA THR A 284 -4.46 -4.48 -12.81
C THR A 284 -3.23 -4.49 -13.70
N ARG A 285 -3.00 -3.38 -14.42
CA ARG A 285 -1.84 -3.21 -15.31
C ARG A 285 -1.06 -1.96 -14.99
N THR A 286 0.26 -2.06 -15.12
CA THR A 286 1.15 -0.90 -15.14
C THR A 286 2.35 -1.16 -16.05
N THR A 287 3.02 -0.10 -16.49
CA THR A 287 4.16 -0.23 -17.39
C THR A 287 5.49 0.17 -16.76
N VAL A 288 6.53 -0.58 -17.11
CA VAL A 288 7.92 -0.18 -16.95
C VAL A 288 8.48 0.13 -18.33
N THR A 289 8.78 1.40 -18.59
CA THR A 289 9.39 1.86 -19.84
C THR A 289 10.90 2.00 -19.69
N VAL A 290 11.65 1.33 -20.56
CA VAL A 290 13.12 1.34 -20.56
C VAL A 290 13.60 2.13 -21.78
N VAL A 291 14.22 3.29 -21.53
CA VAL A 291 14.72 4.23 -22.54
C VAL A 291 16.24 4.22 -22.69
#